data_AF-A0A7L2PX30-F1
#
_entry.id   AF-A0A7L2PX30-F1
#
_cell.length_a   1.000
_cell.length_b   1.000
_cell.length_c   1.000
_cell.angle_alpha   90.00
_cell.angle_beta   90.00
_cell.angle_gamma   90.00
#
_symmetry.space_group_name_H-M   'P 1'
#
loop_
_entity.id
_entity.type
_entity.pdbx_description
1 polymer ?
#
loop_
_entity_poly.entity_id
_entity_poly.type
_entity_poly.pdbx_seq_one_letter_code
_entity_poly.pdbx_strand_id
1 'polypeptide(L)'
;ELFTPECKFKESVFENYYVIYSSMLYRQQESGRAWFLGLNKEGQVMKGNRVKKTKPAAHFLPKPLEVAMYREPSLHDIGETVPKAGVTPS
;
A
#
# COMPACT_ATOMS: atom_id res chain seq x y z
N GLU A 1 2.71 -5.91 -15.42
CA GLU A 1 2.40 -5.75 -13.98
C GLU A 1 0.90 -5.88 -13.80
N LEU A 2 0.43 -6.54 -12.73
CA LEU A 2 -0.98 -6.84 -12.49
C LEU A 2 -1.50 -6.03 -11.29
N PHE A 3 -2.75 -5.58 -11.35
CA PHE A 3 -3.42 -5.00 -10.19
C PHE A 3 -3.93 -6.12 -9.29
N THR A 4 -3.33 -6.28 -8.12
CA THR A 4 -3.68 -7.33 -7.15
C THR A 4 -4.30 -6.72 -5.89
N PRO A 5 -4.87 -7.52 -4.98
CA PRO A 5 -5.30 -7.03 -3.67
C PRO A 5 -4.21 -6.30 -2.86
N GLU A 6 -2.92 -6.58 -3.10
CA GLU A 6 -1.80 -5.88 -2.44
C GLU A 6 -1.65 -4.42 -2.92
N CYS A 7 -2.17 -4.10 -4.11
CA CYS A 7 -2.17 -2.74 -4.65
C CYS A 7 -3.23 -1.84 -4.01
N LYS A 8 -4.13 -2.40 -3.18
CA LYS A 8 -5.23 -1.65 -2.56
C LYS A 8 -4.79 -1.03 -1.24
N PHE A 9 -4.88 0.29 -1.16
CA PHE A 9 -4.67 1.07 0.04
C PHE A 9 -5.98 1.66 0.54
N LYS A 10 -6.20 1.60 1.86
CA LYS A 10 -7.21 2.41 2.53
C LYS A 10 -6.63 3.80 2.74
N GLU A 11 -7.28 4.81 2.15
CA GLU A 11 -7.04 6.22 2.44
C GLU A 11 -7.76 6.62 3.73
N SER A 12 -7.12 7.45 4.56
CA SER A 12 -7.74 8.05 5.74
C SER A 12 -7.10 9.39 6.05
N VAL A 13 -7.83 10.25 6.75
CA VAL A 13 -7.31 11.52 7.29
C VAL A 13 -6.76 11.33 8.70
N PHE A 14 -5.66 12.04 9.00
CA PHE A 14 -5.08 12.15 10.33
C PHE A 14 -5.03 13.62 10.76
N GLU A 15 -5.58 13.89 11.96
CA GLU A 15 -5.66 15.23 12.56
C GLU A 15 -6.21 16.32 11.62
N ASN A 16 -7.09 15.93 10.70
CA ASN A 16 -7.70 16.79 9.67
C ASN A 16 -6.72 17.52 8.72
N TYR A 17 -5.45 17.12 8.69
CA TYR A 17 -4.43 17.81 7.89
C TYR A 17 -3.63 16.88 6.97
N TYR A 18 -3.39 15.65 7.39
CA TYR A 18 -2.60 14.69 6.61
C TYR A 18 -3.45 13.56 6.05
N VAL A 19 -3.09 13.09 4.87
CA VAL A 19 -3.59 11.83 4.32
C VAL A 19 -2.62 10.71 4.66
N ILE A 20 -3.16 9.58 5.08
CA ILE A 20 -2.42 8.35 5.36
C ILE A 20 -2.96 7.21 4.51
N TYR A 21 -2.07 6.34 4.05
CA TYR A 21 -2.41 5.15 3.27
C TYR A 21 -2.00 3.90 4.03
N SER A 22 -2.95 3.01 4.28
CA SER A 22 -2.70 1.72 4.95
C SER A 22 -3.04 0.54 4.06
N SER A 23 -2.30 -0.56 4.19
CA SER A 23 -2.62 -1.79 3.47
C SER A 23 -4.03 -2.28 3.84
N MET A 24 -4.81 -2.69 2.83
CA MET A 24 -6.08 -3.37 3.07
C MET A 24 -5.91 -4.81 3.57
N LEU A 25 -4.77 -5.44 3.27
CA LEU A 25 -4.48 -6.83 3.61
C LEU A 25 -3.66 -6.96 4.90
N TYR A 26 -2.58 -6.18 5.04
CA TYR A 26 -1.56 -6.42 6.05
C TYR A 26 -1.70 -5.56 7.30
N ARG A 27 -1.61 -6.23 8.45
CA ARG A 27 -1.74 -5.67 9.80
C ARG A 27 -0.83 -6.47 10.75
N GLN A 28 -0.45 -5.89 11.88
CA GLN A 28 0.15 -6.68 12.96
C GLN A 28 -0.88 -7.68 13.50
N GLN A 29 -0.50 -8.95 13.62
CA GLN A 29 -1.42 -10.02 14.02
C GLN A 29 -1.96 -9.83 15.43
N GLU A 30 -1.10 -9.48 16.40
CA GLU A 30 -1.50 -9.35 17.81
C GLU A 30 -2.28 -8.07 18.08
N SER A 31 -1.77 -6.91 17.64
CA SER A 31 -2.36 -5.61 17.97
C SER A 31 -3.44 -5.14 16.99
N GLY A 32 -3.61 -5.82 15.86
CA GLY A 32 -4.46 -5.38 14.75
C GLY A 32 -3.98 -4.11 14.05
N ARG A 33 -2.84 -3.54 14.44
CA ARG A 33 -2.33 -2.28 13.90
C ARG A 33 -2.00 -2.42 12.42
N ALA A 34 -2.66 -1.61 11.59
CA ALA A 34 -2.42 -1.61 10.15
C ALA A 34 -0.97 -1.24 9.80
N TRP A 35 -0.52 -1.71 8.62
CA TRP A 35 0.75 -1.29 8.03
C TRP A 35 0.51 -0.07 7.14
N PHE A 36 1.41 0.90 7.20
CA PHE A 36 1.25 2.18 6.50
C PHE A 36 2.34 2.38 5.47
N LEU A 37 2.00 3.03 4.35
CA LEU A 37 3.00 3.63 3.46
C LEU A 37 3.78 4.68 4.26
N GLY A 38 5.10 4.73 4.07
CA GLY A 38 5.87 5.80 4.67
C GLY A 38 7.30 5.93 4.19
N LEU A 39 7.85 7.13 4.37
CA LEU A 39 9.21 7.50 4.03
C LEU A 39 9.97 7.94 5.28
N ASN A 40 11.28 7.68 5.32
CA ASN A 40 12.16 8.24 6.36
C ASN A 40 12.53 9.70 6.05
N LYS A 41 13.36 10.31 6.90
CA LYS A 41 13.78 11.72 6.74
C LYS A 41 14.60 11.96 5.48
N GLU A 42 15.24 10.90 4.98
CA GLU A 42 16.05 10.87 3.77
C GLU A 42 15.21 10.58 2.51
N GLY A 43 13.87 10.44 2.64
CA GLY A 43 12.97 10.17 1.52
C GLY A 43 12.94 8.70 1.06
N GLN A 44 13.56 7.79 1.81
CA GLN A 44 13.62 6.36 1.48
C GLN A 44 12.41 5.60 2.02
N VAL A 45 11.94 4.61 1.26
CA VAL A 45 10.80 3.76 1.63
C VAL A 45 11.07 2.99 2.92
N MET A 46 10.08 3.00 3.83
CA MET A 46 10.10 2.23 5.06
C MET A 46 9.20 0.99 4.95
N LYS A 47 9.58 -0.09 5.64
CA LYS A 47 8.72 -1.27 5.79
C LYS A 47 7.42 -0.88 6.52
N GLY A 48 6.26 -1.26 5.96
CA GLY A 48 4.96 -0.77 6.45
C GLY A 48 4.64 -1.10 7.91
N ASN A 49 5.17 -2.21 8.45
CA ASN A 49 5.02 -2.56 9.87
C ASN A 49 5.77 -1.62 10.83
N ARG A 50 6.81 -0.92 10.34
CA ARG A 50 7.61 0.07 11.09
C ARG A 50 7.04 1.48 11.02
N VAL A 51 6.14 1.74 10.08
CA VAL A 51 5.46 3.03 9.94
C VAL A 51 4.25 3.07 10.90
N LYS A 52 4.10 4.18 11.62
CA LYS A 52 3.00 4.39 12.58
C LYS A 52 2.13 5.57 12.13
N LYS A 53 0.81 5.42 12.24
CA LYS A 53 -0.20 6.46 11.93
C LYS A 53 0.14 7.85 12.51
N THR A 54 0.66 7.89 13.74
CA THR A 54 0.96 9.13 14.47
C THR A 54 2.35 9.70 14.18
N LYS A 55 3.10 9.14 13.22
CA LYS A 55 4.47 9.58 12.91
C LYS A 55 4.52 10.28 11.54
N PRO A 56 5.35 11.34 11.39
CA PRO A 56 5.47 12.08 10.12
C PRO A 56 5.80 11.22 8.91
N ALA A 57 6.48 10.09 9.12
CA ALA A 57 6.77 9.13 8.05
C ALA A 57 5.51 8.67 7.30
N ALA A 58 4.34 8.65 7.93
CA ALA A 58 3.07 8.23 7.33
C ALA A 58 2.26 9.39 6.71
N HIS A 59 2.71 10.64 6.89
CA HIS A 59 1.90 11.84 6.68
C HIS A 59 2.17 12.40 5.29
N PHE A 60 1.19 12.28 4.40
CA PHE A 60 1.27 12.79 3.03
C PHE A 60 0.32 13.96 2.83
N LEU A 61 0.73 14.91 1.98
CA LEU A 61 -0.11 15.99 1.49
C LEU A 61 -0.25 15.83 -0.03
N PRO A 62 -1.38 15.30 -0.52
CA PRO A 62 -1.63 15.19 -1.95
C PRO A 62 -1.60 16.57 -2.61
N LYS A 63 -0.93 16.68 -3.76
CA LYS A 63 -0.93 17.87 -4.60
C LYS A 63 -1.58 17.50 -5.94
N PRO A 64 -2.92 17.60 -6.07
CA PRO A 64 -3.61 17.26 -7.31
C PRO A 64 -3.12 18.13 -8.48
N LEU A 65 -2.94 17.52 -9.65
CA LEU A 65 -2.60 18.24 -10.88
C LEU A 65 -3.86 18.54 -11.68
N GLU A 66 -4.56 17.49 -12.09
CA GLU A 66 -5.83 17.55 -12.81
C GLU A 66 -6.70 16.34 -12.45
N VAL A 67 -7.99 16.43 -12.77
CA VAL A 67 -8.91 15.29 -12.65
C VAL A 67 -8.83 14.47 -13.93
N ALA A 68 -8.67 13.16 -13.79
CA ALA A 68 -8.61 12.24 -14.91
C ALA A 68 -9.57 11.06 -14.71
N MET A 69 -10.07 10.55 -15.83
CA MET A 69 -10.89 9.34 -15.87
C MET A 69 -10.00 8.14 -16.14
N TYR A 70 -10.08 7.13 -15.28
CA TYR A 70 -9.36 5.87 -15.45
C TYR A 70 -10.36 4.73 -15.61
N ARG A 71 -10.01 3.74 -16.44
CA ARG A 71 -10.74 2.47 -16.47
C ARG A 71 -10.45 1.73 -15.17
N GLU A 72 -11.48 1.09 -14.59
CA GLU A 72 -11.28 0.22 -13.44
C GLU A 72 -10.27 -0.88 -13.77
N PRO A 73 -9.19 -1.05 -12.97
CA PRO A 73 -8.19 -2.05 -13.25
C PRO A 73 -8.71 -3.46 -12.99
N SER A 74 -8.39 -4.40 -13.88
CA SER A 74 -8.73 -5.81 -13.68
C SER A 74 -7.98 -6.38 -12.47
N LEU A 75 -8.73 -6.96 -11.53
CA LEU A 75 -8.18 -7.57 -10.32
C LEU A 75 -7.63 -8.97 -10.63
N HIS A 76 -6.39 -9.20 -10.21
CA HIS A 76 -5.66 -10.47 -10.38
C HIS A 76 -5.24 -11.04 -9.03
N ASP A 77 -5.05 -12.35 -8.95
CA ASP A 77 -4.58 -12.98 -7.73
C ASP A 77 -3.08 -12.74 -7.51
N ILE A 78 -2.65 -12.67 -6.25
CA ILE A 78 -1.25 -12.41 -5.88
C ILE A 78 -0.31 -13.43 -6.52
N GLY A 79 -0.72 -14.70 -6.59
CA GLY A 79 0.07 -15.80 -7.15
C GLY A 79 0.25 -15.77 -8.67
N GLU A 80 -0.55 -14.99 -9.41
CA GLU A 80 -0.42 -14.87 -10.87
C GLU A 80 0.78 -14.01 -11.29
N THR A 81 1.35 -13.26 -10.35
CA THR A 81 2.56 -12.45 -10.56
C THR A 81 3.85 -13.25 -10.45
N VAL A 82 3.78 -14.49 -9.92
CA VAL A 82 4.94 -15.39 -9.79
C VAL A 82 5.05 -16.23 -11.06
N PRO A 83 6.20 -16.25 -11.77
CA PRO A 83 6.41 -17.21 -12.84
C PRO A 83 6.18 -18.63 -12.30
N LYS A 84 5.26 -19.40 -12.90
CA LYS A 84 5.10 -20.82 -12.55
C LYS A 84 6.47 -21.49 -12.73
N ALA A 85 7.08 -21.94 -11.63
CA ALA A 85 8.22 -22.84 -11.70
C ALA A 85 7.77 -24.04 -12.54
N GLY A 86 8.49 -24.31 -13.62
CA GLY A 86 8.11 -25.27 -14.64
C GLY A 86 7.71 -26.61 -14.02
N VAL A 87 6.52 -27.07 -14.38
CA VAL A 87 6.15 -28.47 -14.19
C VAL A 87 7.15 -29.27 -15.02
N THR A 88 8.10 -29.95 -14.38
CA THR A 88 8.84 -31.05 -15.00
C THR A 88 7.86 -32.22 -15.10
N PRO A 89 7.45 -32.65 -16.31
CA PRO A 89 6.73 -33.90 -16.44
C PRO A 89 7.70 -35.04 -16.14
N SER A 90 7.32 -35.91 -15.20
CA SER A 90 7.88 -37.26 -15.07
C SER A 90 7.21 -38.21 -16.05
#